data_AF-A0A2W6R828-F1
#
_entry.id   AF-A0A2W6R828-F1
#
_cell.length_a   1.000
_cell.length_b   1.000
_cell.length_c   1.000
_cell.angle_alpha   90.00
_cell.angle_beta   90.00
_cell.angle_gamma   90.00
#
_symmetry.space_group_name_H-M   'P 1'
#
loop_
_entity.id
_entity.type
_entity.pdbx_description
1 polymer ?
#
loop_
_entity_poly.entity_id
_entity_poly.type
_entity_poly.pdbx_seq_one_letter_code
_entity_poly.pdbx_strand_id
1 'polypeptide(L)'
;QDNTQAVIDESSWQWPEVFNWLQTAGNVERHEMYRTFNCGVGMIIALPAPEVDKALALLNANGENAWKIGIIKASDSEQRVVIE
;
A
#
# COMPACT_ATOMS: atom_id res chain seq x y z
N GLN A 1 3.41 7.82 -21.23
CA GLN A 1 2.75 6.99 -20.21
C GLN A 1 3.77 5.93 -19.84
N ASP A 2 4.15 5.86 -18.58
CA ASP A 2 5.11 4.85 -18.16
C ASP A 2 4.30 3.55 -18.01
N ASN A 3 4.50 2.59 -18.92
CA ASN A 3 3.81 1.29 -19.01
C ASN A 3 4.05 0.45 -17.75
N THR A 4 3.51 0.91 -16.63
CA THR A 4 3.76 0.42 -15.28
C THR A 4 2.47 0.40 -14.47
N GLN A 5 2.42 -0.53 -13.52
CA GLN A 5 1.31 -0.77 -12.61
C GLN A 5 1.87 -1.15 -11.23
N ALA A 6 1.31 -0.55 -10.18
CA ALA A 6 1.57 -0.93 -8.80
C ALA A 6 0.71 -2.14 -8.44
N VAL A 7 1.37 -3.22 -8.04
CA VAL A 7 0.72 -4.43 -7.52
C VAL A 7 0.96 -4.46 -6.01
N ILE A 8 -0.11 -4.29 -5.26
CA ILE A 8 -0.14 -4.16 -3.81
C ILE A 8 -0.60 -5.48 -3.21
N ASP A 9 0.16 -6.03 -2.27
CA ASP A 9 -0.22 -7.22 -1.51
C ASP A 9 -1.06 -6.77 -0.30
N GLU A 10 -2.37 -6.99 -0.36
CA GLU A 10 -3.29 -6.62 0.71
C GLU A 10 -3.02 -7.37 2.01
N SER A 11 -2.48 -8.59 1.91
CA SER A 11 -2.16 -9.41 3.08
C SER A 11 -0.92 -8.92 3.84
N SER A 12 -0.18 -7.97 3.26
CA SER A 12 1.05 -7.42 3.86
C SER A 12 0.79 -6.51 5.07
N TRP A 13 -0.45 -6.04 5.29
CA TRP A 13 -0.80 -5.28 6.48
C TRP A 13 -2.24 -5.51 6.94
N GLN A 14 -2.52 -5.08 8.17
CA GLN A 14 -3.87 -5.02 8.69
C GLN A 14 -4.31 -3.58 8.82
N TRP A 15 -5.55 -3.30 8.44
CA TRP A 15 -6.13 -1.97 8.64
C TRP A 15 -6.18 -1.66 10.14
N PRO A 16 -5.75 -0.46 10.56
CA PRO A 16 -6.02 0.03 11.90
C PRO A 16 -7.52 -0.06 12.23
N GLU A 17 -7.86 -0.43 13.46
CA GLU A 17 -9.25 -0.73 13.88
C GLU A 17 -10.25 0.38 13.57
N VAL A 18 -9.79 1.65 13.58
CA VAL A 18 -10.61 2.81 13.21
C VAL A 18 -11.20 2.70 11.81
N PHE A 19 -10.49 2.11 10.84
CA PHE A 19 -10.99 1.95 9.47
C PHE A 19 -11.97 0.79 9.36
N ASN A 20 -11.78 -0.29 10.13
CA ASN A 20 -12.75 -1.38 10.22
C ASN A 20 -14.07 -0.88 10.81
N TRP A 21 -13.98 -0.06 11.87
CA TRP A 21 -15.15 0.60 12.45
C TRP A 21 -15.81 1.55 11.46
N LEU A 22 -15.04 2.41 10.77
CA LEU A 22 -15.59 3.37 9.81
C LEU A 22 -16.30 2.67 8.66
N GLN A 23 -15.69 1.62 8.11
CA GLN A 23 -16.30 0.79 7.08
C GLN A 23 -17.65 0.22 7.53
N THR A 24 -17.68 -0.37 8.73
CA THR A 24 -18.88 -1.01 9.29
C THR A 24 -19.96 0.02 9.61
N ALA A 25 -19.60 1.11 10.28
CA ALA A 25 -20.53 2.15 10.73
C ALA A 25 -21.12 2.95 9.56
N GLY A 26 -20.33 3.20 8.51
CA GLY A 26 -20.76 3.91 7.31
C GLY A 26 -21.33 3.01 6.22
N ASN A 27 -21.30 1.68 6.39
CA ASN A 27 -21.63 0.69 5.36
C ASN A 27 -20.91 0.99 4.02
N VAL A 28 -19.61 1.29 4.11
CA VAL A 28 -18.78 1.72 2.97
C VAL A 28 -18.18 0.51 2.28
N GLU A 29 -18.24 0.47 0.94
CA GLU A 29 -17.59 -0.59 0.17
C GLU A 29 -16.07 -0.54 0.34
N ARG A 30 -15.41 -1.71 0.35
CA ARG A 30 -13.96 -1.82 0.52
C ARG A 30 -13.17 -1.01 -0.52
N HIS A 31 -13.66 -0.98 -1.77
CA HIS A 31 -13.06 -0.17 -2.83
C HIS A 31 -13.11 1.34 -2.51
N GLU A 32 -14.25 1.83 -2.00
CA GLU A 32 -14.42 3.22 -1.61
C GLU A 32 -13.58 3.59 -0.38
N MET A 33 -13.35 2.64 0.54
CA MET A 33 -12.42 2.82 1.66
C MET A 33 -11.01 3.15 1.14
N TYR A 34 -10.49 2.37 0.19
CA TYR A 34 -9.17 2.62 -0.41
C TYR A 34 -9.10 3.89 -1.26
N ARG A 35 -10.21 4.29 -1.87
CA ARG A 35 -10.27 5.51 -2.67
C ARG A 35 -10.25 6.78 -1.81
N THR A 36 -10.78 6.69 -0.60
CA THR A 36 -11.04 7.85 0.28
C THR A 36 -10.04 7.97 1.43
N PHE A 37 -9.58 6.84 1.96
CA PHE A 37 -8.74 6.77 3.15
C PHE A 37 -7.40 6.11 2.85
N ASN A 38 -6.42 6.40 3.71
CA ASN A 38 -5.09 5.78 3.62
C ASN A 38 -5.06 4.32 4.09
N CYS A 39 -6.10 3.85 4.80
CA CYS A 39 -6.21 2.50 5.36
C CYS A 39 -4.97 2.03 6.14
N GLY A 40 -4.26 2.95 6.80
CA GLY A 40 -3.05 2.67 7.58
C GLY A 40 -1.72 2.90 6.84
N VAL A 41 -1.74 3.27 5.56
CA VAL A 41 -0.54 3.51 4.75
C VAL A 41 -0.41 4.99 4.39
N GLY A 42 0.39 5.74 5.15
CA GLY A 42 0.57 7.18 4.94
C GLY A 42 1.46 7.54 3.75
N MET A 43 2.40 6.66 3.38
CA MET A 43 3.39 6.90 2.32
C MET A 43 3.83 5.59 1.68
N ILE A 44 4.10 5.64 0.36
CA ILE A 44 4.70 4.54 -0.41
C ILE A 44 5.99 5.05 -1.05
N ILE A 45 7.05 4.25 -0.97
CA ILE A 45 8.37 4.55 -1.54
C ILE A 45 8.70 3.50 -2.59
N ALA A 46 9.06 3.94 -3.80
CA ALA A 46 9.56 3.07 -4.86
C ALA A 46 11.10 3.10 -4.89
N LEU A 47 11.72 1.92 -4.85
CA LEU A 47 13.18 1.76 -4.85
C LEU A 47 13.58 0.43 -5.51
N PRO A 48 14.86 0.29 -5.94
CA PRO A 48 15.36 -0.98 -6.46
C PRO A 48 15.22 -2.12 -5.44
N ALA A 49 14.83 -3.30 -5.91
CA ALA A 49 14.64 -4.48 -5.06
C ALA A 49 15.85 -4.82 -4.15
N PRO A 50 17.12 -4.67 -4.60
CA PRO A 50 18.27 -4.94 -3.74
C PRO A 50 18.45 -3.98 -2.54
N GLU A 51 17.77 -2.82 -2.56
CA GLU A 51 17.90 -1.80 -1.50
C GLU A 51 16.79 -1.91 -0.44
N VAL A 52 15.82 -2.81 -0.62
CA VAL A 52 14.64 -2.93 0.24
C VAL A 52 15.03 -3.16 1.70
N ASP A 53 15.87 -4.15 1.99
CA ASP A 53 16.23 -4.49 3.37
C ASP A 53 16.96 -3.33 4.08
N LYS A 54 17.83 -2.63 3.35
CA LYS A 54 18.54 -1.46 3.86
C LYS A 54 17.58 -0.30 4.15
N ALA A 55 16.63 -0.05 3.26
CA ALA A 55 15.63 1.01 3.44
C ALA A 55 14.69 0.69 4.61
N LEU A 56 14.22 -0.55 4.73
CA LEU A 56 13.37 -0.99 5.84
C LEU A 56 14.11 -0.86 7.18
N ALA A 57 15.36 -1.31 7.25
CA ALA A 57 16.18 -1.16 8.45
C ALA A 57 16.35 0.32 8.84
N LEU A 58 16.60 1.20 7.88
CA LEU A 58 16.72 2.64 8.12
C LEU A 58 15.42 3.25 8.65
N LEU A 59 14.29 2.99 7.98
CA LEU A 59 12.99 3.57 8.36
C LEU A 59 12.57 3.10 9.75
N ASN A 60 12.65 1.80 10.01
CA ASN A 60 12.27 1.22 11.29
C ASN A 60 13.20 1.68 12.43
N ALA A 61 14.49 1.89 12.16
CA ALA A 61 15.42 2.47 13.14
C ALA A 61 15.09 3.93 13.51
N ASN A 62 14.36 4.66 12.64
CA ASN A 62 13.90 6.02 12.89
C ASN A 62 12.47 6.09 13.48
N GLY A 63 11.91 4.94 13.87
CA GLY A 63 10.59 4.86 14.53
C GLY A 63 9.41 4.77 13.58
N GLU A 64 9.65 4.64 12.27
CA GLU A 64 8.59 4.38 11.31
C GLU A 64 8.14 2.91 11.38
N ASN A 65 6.89 2.64 11.00
CA ASN A 65 6.42 1.28 10.74
C ASN A 65 6.48 1.02 9.23
N ALA A 66 7.64 0.60 8.73
CA ALA A 66 7.85 0.35 7.31
C ALA A 66 7.94 -1.14 7.00
N TRP A 67 7.25 -1.55 5.93
CA TRP A 67 7.27 -2.91 5.39
C TRP A 67 7.20 -2.88 3.86
N LYS A 68 7.47 -4.03 3.23
CA LYS A 68 7.28 -4.18 1.79
C LYS A 68 5.80 -4.42 1.50
N ILE A 69 5.15 -3.42 0.92
CA ILE A 69 3.71 -3.47 0.57
C ILE A 69 3.41 -4.08 -0.80
N GLY A 70 4.39 -4.12 -1.72
CA GLY A 70 4.13 -4.55 -3.10
C GLY A 70 5.31 -4.40 -4.05
N ILE A 71 5.01 -4.33 -5.35
CA ILE A 71 5.98 -4.17 -6.43
C ILE A 71 5.40 -3.39 -7.62
N ILE A 72 6.26 -2.70 -8.37
CA ILE A 72 5.90 -2.12 -9.67
C ILE A 72 6.19 -3.15 -10.77
N LYS A 73 5.20 -3.46 -11.61
CA LYS A 73 5.35 -4.31 -12.80
C LYS A 73 5.14 -3.50 -14.06
N ALA A 74 5.72 -3.94 -15.17
CA ALA A 74 5.37 -3.42 -16.49
C ALA A 74 3.92 -3.80 -16.83
N SER A 75 3.15 -2.86 -17.37
CA SER A 75 1.75 -3.08 -17.74
C SER A 75 1.28 -2.05 -18.76
N ASP A 76 0.51 -2.51 -19.74
CA ASP A 76 -0.16 -1.66 -20.74
C ASP A 76 -1.62 -1.37 -20.35
N SER A 77 -2.05 -1.81 -19.16
CA SER A 77 -3.40 -1.56 -18.63
C SER A 77 -3.60 -0.09 -18.26
N GLU A 78 -4.84 0.40 -18.43
CA GLU A 78 -5.24 1.70 -17.90
C GLU A 78 -5.31 1.71 -16.36
N GLN A 79 -5.56 0.55 -15.74
CA GLN A 79 -5.57 0.41 -14.30
C GLN A 79 -4.15 0.49 -13.75
N ARG A 80 -3.84 1.53 -12.97
CA ARG A 80 -2.49 1.77 -12.44
C ARG A 80 -2.20 1.13 -11.10
N VAL A 81 -3.23 0.72 -10.36
CA VAL A 81 -3.10 0.07 -9.06
C VAL A 81 -3.98 -1.17 -9.04
N VAL A 82 -3.39 -2.30 -8.68
CA VAL A 82 -4.10 -3.56 -8.39
C VAL A 82 -3.76 -3.94 -6.96
N ILE A 83 -4.79 -4.30 -6.20
CA ILE A 83 -4.67 -4.82 -4.85
C ILE A 83 -4.97 -6.32 -4.96
N GLU A 84 -3.96 -7.15 -4.69
CA GLU A 84 -4.00 -8.62 -4.72
C GLU A 84 -4.12 -9.19 -3.30
#